data_AF-A0A392UN34-F1
#
_entry.id   AF-A0A392UN34-F1
#
_cell.length_a   1.000
_cell.length_b   1.000
_cell.length_c   1.000
_cell.angle_alpha   90.00
_cell.angle_beta   90.00
_cell.angle_gamma   90.00
#
_symmetry.space_group_name_H-M   'P 1'
#
loop_
_entity.id
_entity.type
_entity.pdbx_description
1 polymer ?
#
loop_
_entity_poly.entity_id
_entity_poly.type
_entity_poly.pdbx_seq_one_letter_code
_entity_poly.pdbx_strand_id
1 'polypeptide(L)' 'YTYGCGPYLVRACQDVPEVRPGVRCLTGEARITP' A
#
# COMPACT_ATOMS: atom_id res chain seq x y z
N TYR A 1 -23.56 -3.00 -5.32
CA TYR A 1 -22.42 -3.92 -5.19
C TYR A 1 -21.15 -3.15 -5.49
N THR A 2 -20.59 -2.44 -4.53
CA THR A 2 -19.33 -1.70 -4.74
C THR A 2 -18.19 -2.69 -4.68
N TYR A 3 -17.72 -3.08 -5.85
CA TYR A 3 -16.47 -3.79 -6.06
C TYR A 3 -15.39 -3.04 -5.28
N GLY A 4 -14.81 -3.67 -4.26
CA GLY A 4 -13.77 -3.05 -3.43
C GLY A 4 -12.62 -2.51 -4.28
N CYS A 5 -11.71 -1.76 -3.64
CA CYS A 5 -10.67 -0.94 -4.27
C CYS A 5 -9.72 -1.68 -5.26
N GLY A 6 -9.88 -2.99 -5.43
CA GLY A 6 -9.48 -3.72 -6.64
C GLY A 6 -8.00 -3.62 -6.96
N PRO A 7 -7.61 -3.74 -8.24
CA PRO A 7 -6.21 -3.57 -8.66
C PRO A 7 -5.65 -2.17 -8.43
N TYR A 8 -6.50 -1.18 -8.14
CA TYR A 8 -6.07 0.19 -7.85
C TYR A 8 -5.39 0.25 -6.48
N LEU A 9 -5.93 -0.42 -5.46
CA LEU A 9 -5.32 -0.45 -4.13
C LEU A 9 -3.92 -1.08 -4.15
N VAL A 10 -3.72 -2.14 -4.95
CA VAL A 10 -2.40 -2.77 -5.10
C VAL A 10 -1.39 -1.79 -5.69
N ARG A 11 -1.79 -1.02 -6.71
CA ARG A 11 -0.95 0.03 -7.30
C ARG A 11 -0.66 1.15 -6.31
N ALA A 12 -1.67 1.62 -5.58
CA ALA A 12 -1.49 2.65 -4.57
C ALA A 12 -0.52 2.21 -3.46
N CYS A 13 -0.56 0.94 -3.05
CA CYS A 13 0.43 0.36 -2.15
C CYS A 13 1.84 0.28 -2.76
N GLN A 14 1.96 0.01 -4.06
CA GLN A 14 3.27 -0.08 -4.73
C GLN A 14 3.96 1.27 -4.88
N ASP A 15 3.19 2.34 -5.05
CA ASP A 15 3.67 3.73 -5.17
C ASP A 15 4.24 4.28 -3.85
N VAL A 16 3.96 3.64 -2.72
CA VAL A 16 4.61 3.96 -1.44
C VAL A 16 6.10 3.62 -1.53
N PRO A 17 7.00 4.59 -1.25
CA PRO A 17 8.45 4.33 -1.26
C PRO A 17 8.86 3.26 -0.26
N GLU A 18 9.83 2.44 -0.65
CA GLU A 18 10.45 1.47 0.25
C GLU A 18 11.35 2.17 1.26
N VAL A 19 11.23 1.81 2.53
CA VAL A 19 12.12 2.28 3.60
C VAL A 19 13.38 1.44 3.72
N ARG A 20 13.29 0.18 3.26
CA ARG A 20 14.35 -0.84 3.14
C ARG A 20 13.95 -1.79 2.01
N PRO A 21 14.89 -2.54 1.39
CA PRO A 21 14.57 -3.41 0.25
C PRO A 21 13.38 -4.33 0.52
N GLY A 22 12.32 -4.21 -0.29
CA GLY A 22 11.07 -4.98 -0.20
C GLY A 22 10.10 -4.55 0.91
N VAL A 23 10.42 -3.53 1.70
CA VAL A 23 9.63 -3.10 2.86
C VAL A 23 9.14 -1.67 2.69
N ARG A 24 7.82 -1.49 2.63
CA ARG A 24 7.15 -0.19 2.55
C ARG A 24 6.54 0.26 3.89
N CYS A 25 6.01 -0.70 4.65
CA CYS A 25 5.46 -0.50 5.99
C CYS A 25 6.28 -1.32 6.98
N LEU A 26 6.89 -0.67 7.97
CA LEU A 26 7.60 -1.37 9.03
C LEU A 26 6.62 -2.02 10.00
N THR A 27 7.10 -3.02 10.74
CA THR A 27 6.34 -3.61 11.84
C THR A 27 5.96 -2.53 12.85
N GLY A 28 4.66 -2.40 13.13
CA GLY A 28 4.12 -1.38 14.04
C GLY A 28 3.78 -0.04 13.36
N GLU A 29 4.07 0.14 12.07
CA GLU A 29 3.65 1.31 11.29
C GLU A 29 2.42 1.03 10.42
N ALA A 30 1.69 2.09 10.07
CA ALA A 30 0.60 2.05 9.11
C ALA A 30 0.75 3.18 8.09
N ARG A 31 0.25 2.95 6.87
CA ARG A 31 0.15 3.96 5.82
C ARG A 31 -1.24 3.98 5.24
N ILE A 32 -1.69 5.17 4.88
CA ILE A 32 -2.99 5.40 4.25
C ILE A 32 -2.75 5.64 2.77
N THR A 33 -3.54 4.98 1.92
CA THR A 33 -3.56 5.16 0.47
C THR A 33 -5.00 5.45 0.04
N PRO A 34 -5.20 6.20 -1.07
CA PRO A 34 -6.53 6.47 -1.61
C PRO A 34 -7.30 5.21 -2.05
#